data_AF-A0A965MTA3-F1
#
_entry.id   AF-A0A965MTA3-F1
#
_cell.length_a   1.000
_cell.length_b   1.000
_cell.length_c   1.000
_cell.angle_alpha   90.00
_cell.angle_beta   90.00
_cell.angle_gamma   90.00
#
_symmetry.space_group_name_H-M   'P 1'
#
loop_
_entity.id
_entity.type
_entity.pdbx_description
1 polymer ?
#
loop_
_entity_poly.entity_id
_entity_poly.type
_entity_poly.pdbx_seq_one_letter_code
_entity_poly.pdbx_strand_id
1 'polypeptide(L)'
;MQSAVGAETELAPKNLLLVGRYFRALLILTVVLGSVVFARSIGQDSTEYATNNCPSSNITVSRSNVVLTTQSNQRYDIEIAETPAQQELGLSNRPCFPANGALLFAFQTDDMYGIWMKNMSFNIDVIWLDSNKKAVHIEHNMQPSSYPNVFYSQAKARYVIELNAGQVDNILGAQLDTQFNW
;
A
#
# COMPACT_ATOMS: atom_id res chain seq x y z
N MET A 1 32.40 73.75 -64.89
CA MET A 1 33.85 73.47 -64.76
C MET A 1 34.01 71.99 -64.50
N GLN A 2 34.86 71.34 -65.30
CA GLN A 2 35.27 69.94 -65.16
C GLN A 2 35.70 69.61 -63.73
N SER A 3 35.47 68.38 -63.29
CA SER A 3 36.58 67.44 -63.10
C SER A 3 36.10 66.02 -62.85
N ALA A 4 36.76 65.11 -63.54
CA ALA A 4 36.57 63.68 -63.52
C ALA A 4 37.22 63.02 -62.29
N VAL A 5 37.09 61.70 -62.25
CA VAL A 5 38.06 60.68 -61.83
C VAL A 5 37.52 59.78 -60.71
N GLY A 6 37.57 58.47 -60.97
CA GLY A 6 37.49 57.45 -59.92
C GLY A 6 36.84 56.15 -60.40
N ALA A 7 37.60 55.34 -61.14
CA ALA A 7 37.30 53.92 -61.31
C ALA A 7 37.53 53.16 -60.01
N GLU A 8 36.79 52.07 -59.78
CA GLU A 8 37.20 50.83 -59.09
C GLU A 8 35.92 49.99 -58.85
N THR A 9 35.65 49.00 -59.72
CA THR A 9 35.82 47.56 -59.44
C THR A 9 35.11 47.04 -58.19
N GLU A 10 33.98 46.38 -58.45
CA GLU A 10 33.61 45.04 -57.97
C GLU A 10 34.07 44.61 -56.56
N LEU A 11 33.12 44.29 -55.68
CA LEU A 11 33.13 42.99 -54.99
C LEU A 11 31.76 42.69 -54.37
N ALA A 12 31.08 41.67 -54.89
CA ALA A 12 29.89 41.09 -54.27
C ALA A 12 30.25 40.47 -52.90
N PRO A 13 29.46 40.69 -51.84
CA PRO A 13 29.77 40.11 -50.54
C PRO A 13 29.51 38.59 -50.55
N LYS A 14 30.58 37.80 -50.46
CA LYS A 14 30.64 36.32 -50.38
C LYS A 14 30.00 35.72 -49.11
N ASN A 15 29.12 36.45 -48.44
CA ASN A 15 28.63 36.11 -47.11
C ASN A 15 27.21 35.55 -47.10
N LEU A 16 26.55 35.45 -48.26
CA LEU A 16 25.14 35.04 -48.35
C LEU A 16 24.91 33.53 -48.19
N LEU A 17 25.95 32.70 -48.33
CA LEU A 17 25.87 31.24 -48.17
C LEU A 17 26.23 30.72 -46.77
N LEU A 18 26.80 31.55 -45.89
CA LEU A 18 27.14 31.14 -44.53
C LEU A 18 25.93 31.19 -43.59
N VAL A 19 25.04 32.17 -43.78
CA VAL A 19 23.89 32.44 -42.88
C VAL A 19 22.89 31.26 -42.84
N GLY A 20 22.71 30.55 -43.97
CA GLY A 20 21.78 29.42 -44.07
C GLY A 20 22.25 28.13 -43.37
N ARG A 21 23.55 27.97 -43.09
CA ARG A 21 24.08 26.78 -42.39
C ARG A 21 23.99 26.92 -40.87
N TYR A 22 24.12 28.15 -40.35
CA TYR A 22 23.91 28.42 -38.92
C TYR A 22 22.44 28.34 -38.52
N PHE A 23 21.51 28.74 -39.40
CA PHE A 23 20.07 28.64 -39.11
C PHE A 23 19.57 27.20 -38.98
N ARG A 24 20.14 26.25 -39.74
CA ARG A 24 19.81 24.81 -39.61
C ARG A 24 20.47 24.13 -38.41
N ALA A 25 21.62 24.62 -37.96
CA ALA A 25 22.30 24.11 -36.77
C ALA A 25 21.69 24.66 -35.46
N LEU A 26 21.21 25.91 -35.45
CA LEU A 26 20.63 26.54 -34.26
C LEU A 26 19.22 25.99 -33.91
N LEU A 27 18.46 25.53 -34.90
CA LEU A 27 17.11 24.98 -34.70
C LEU A 27 17.11 23.54 -34.13
N ILE A 28 18.21 22.80 -34.29
CA ILE A 28 18.35 21.44 -33.72
C ILE A 28 18.87 21.50 -32.26
N LEU A 29 19.63 22.54 -31.90
CA LEU A 29 20.15 22.68 -30.52
C LEU A 29 19.06 23.06 -29.50
N THR A 30 18.02 23.81 -29.91
CA THR A 30 16.90 24.19 -29.02
C THR A 30 15.93 23.03 -28.75
N VAL A 31 15.77 22.09 -29.68
CA VAL A 31 14.89 20.92 -29.51
C VAL A 31 15.48 19.89 -28.53
N VAL A 32 16.81 19.77 -28.47
CA VAL A 32 17.49 18.85 -27.53
C VAL A 32 17.57 19.44 -26.12
N LEU A 33 17.70 20.76 -25.95
CA LEU A 33 17.69 21.39 -24.63
C LEU A 33 16.28 21.47 -24.01
N GLY A 34 15.22 21.58 -24.83
CA GLY A 34 13.83 21.60 -24.35
C GLY A 34 13.30 20.24 -23.86
N SER A 35 13.83 19.13 -24.37
CA SER A 35 13.41 17.78 -23.96
C SER A 35 14.06 17.29 -22.67
N VAL A 36 15.19 17.89 -22.25
CA VAL A 36 15.82 17.58 -20.94
C VAL A 36 15.08 18.23 -19.77
N VAL A 37 14.34 19.33 -20.00
CA VAL A 37 13.66 20.07 -18.92
C VAL A 37 12.22 19.60 -18.67
N PHE A 38 11.56 18.96 -19.63
CA PHE A 38 10.18 18.45 -19.44
C PHE A 38 10.12 17.08 -18.75
N ALA A 39 11.23 16.33 -18.70
CA ALA A 39 11.30 15.02 -18.04
C ALA A 39 11.55 15.11 -16.51
N ARG A 40 11.49 16.30 -15.90
CA ARG A 40 11.67 16.50 -14.45
C ARG A 40 10.46 17.12 -13.74
N SER A 41 9.28 17.04 -14.34
CA SER A 41 8.02 17.46 -13.70
C SER A 41 6.92 16.41 -13.84
N ILE A 42 7.28 15.15 -13.63
CA ILE A 42 6.31 14.20 -13.07
C ILE A 42 6.44 14.42 -11.56
N GLY A 43 5.58 15.28 -11.03
CA GLY A 43 5.40 15.40 -9.59
C GLY A 43 5.18 14.00 -9.03
N GLN A 44 5.91 13.68 -7.95
CA GLN A 44 5.56 12.60 -7.06
C GLN A 44 4.18 12.92 -6.50
N ASP A 45 3.15 12.45 -7.20
CA ASP A 45 1.82 12.34 -6.61
C ASP A 45 1.91 11.23 -5.57
N SER A 46 1.43 11.55 -4.38
CA SER A 46 1.72 10.91 -3.12
C SER A 46 1.08 9.52 -2.99
N THR A 47 1.59 8.53 -3.72
CA THR A 47 1.36 7.10 -3.42
C THR A 47 2.49 6.55 -2.56
N GLU A 48 2.68 7.10 -1.36
CA GLU A 48 3.47 6.46 -0.30
C GLU A 48 2.79 6.70 1.05
N TYR A 49 1.54 6.25 1.16
CA TYR A 49 0.83 6.12 2.42
C TYR A 49 0.23 4.71 2.54
N ALA A 50 1.05 3.69 2.32
CA ALA A 50 0.76 2.32 2.73
C ALA A 50 2.06 1.51 2.64
N THR A 51 2.80 1.42 3.75
CA THR A 51 3.47 0.20 4.27
C THR A 51 4.63 0.50 5.23
N ASN A 52 5.23 1.69 5.23
CA ASN A 52 6.55 1.84 5.87
C ASN A 52 6.57 2.50 7.25
N ASN A 53 5.45 3.06 7.74
CA ASN A 53 5.43 3.84 8.99
C ASN A 53 4.25 3.48 9.91
N CYS A 54 3.91 2.19 10.06
CA CYS A 54 3.13 1.80 11.22
C CYS A 54 4.07 1.60 12.41
N PRO A 55 4.06 2.48 13.43
CA PRO A 55 4.91 2.28 14.59
C PRO A 55 4.53 0.94 15.23
N SER A 56 5.45 -0.01 15.24
CA SER A 56 5.33 -1.26 16.00
C SER A 56 4.97 -0.86 17.43
N SER A 57 3.75 -1.19 17.85
CA SER A 57 3.21 -0.65 19.08
C SER A 57 4.10 -1.12 20.24
N ASN A 58 4.63 -0.17 21.03
CA ASN A 58 5.22 -0.44 22.34
C ASN A 58 4.13 -0.67 23.39
N ILE A 59 2.97 -1.18 22.97
CA ILE A 59 1.94 -1.63 23.89
C ILE A 59 2.51 -2.88 24.54
N THR A 60 2.43 -2.96 25.87
CA THR A 60 2.68 -4.15 26.67
C THR A 60 1.58 -5.19 26.41
N VAL A 61 1.35 -5.50 25.14
CA VAL A 61 0.75 -6.73 24.70
C VAL A 61 1.68 -7.81 25.21
N SER A 62 1.14 -8.87 25.81
CA SER A 62 1.89 -10.12 25.96
C SER A 62 2.33 -10.51 24.56
N ARG A 63 3.54 -10.10 24.16
CA ARG A 63 4.19 -10.48 22.92
C ARG A 63 4.53 -11.96 23.04
N SER A 64 3.51 -12.80 22.96
CA SER A 64 3.71 -14.19 22.66
C SER A 64 4.14 -14.19 21.19
N ASN A 65 5.38 -14.65 20.95
CA ASN A 65 5.84 -14.97 19.60
C ASN A 65 5.03 -16.19 19.13
N VAL A 66 3.75 -15.98 18.86
CA VAL A 66 2.89 -17.02 18.34
C VAL A 66 3.21 -17.13 16.87
N VAL A 67 3.88 -18.22 16.54
CA VAL A 67 4.01 -18.63 15.15
C VAL A 67 2.65 -19.15 14.73
N LEU A 68 1.91 -18.41 13.91
CA LEU A 68 0.80 -18.99 13.15
C LEU A 68 1.42 -19.95 12.13
N THR A 69 1.75 -21.16 12.60
CA THR A 69 2.41 -22.17 11.78
C THR A 69 1.40 -22.71 10.78
N THR A 70 1.47 -22.19 9.57
CA THR A 70 0.85 -22.78 8.39
C THR A 70 1.91 -23.37 7.48
N GLN A 71 1.53 -23.82 6.28
CA GLN A 71 2.47 -24.40 5.32
C GLN A 71 3.64 -23.44 4.98
N SER A 72 3.46 -22.13 5.17
CA SER A 72 4.47 -21.09 4.88
C SER A 72 5.37 -20.70 6.06
N ASN A 73 5.16 -21.27 7.26
CA ASN A 73 5.93 -21.04 8.49
C ASN A 73 6.16 -19.55 8.82
N GLN A 74 5.16 -18.71 8.52
CA GLN A 74 5.20 -17.27 8.75
C GLN A 74 5.04 -16.95 10.25
N ARG A 75 5.65 -15.84 10.69
CA ARG A 75 5.58 -15.38 12.08
C ARG A 75 4.76 -14.11 12.16
N TYR A 76 3.81 -14.09 13.09
CA TYR A 76 2.96 -12.94 13.35
C TYR A 76 3.15 -12.46 14.78
N ASP A 77 3.13 -11.14 14.94
CA ASP A 77 3.09 -10.50 16.26
C ASP A 77 1.62 -10.42 16.69
N ILE A 78 1.25 -11.20 17.71
CA ILE A 78 -0.15 -11.32 18.12
C ILE A 78 -0.47 -10.37 19.27
N GLU A 79 -1.47 -9.51 19.04
CA GLU A 79 -2.22 -8.81 20.08
C GLU A 79 -3.40 -9.66 20.53
N ILE A 80 -3.68 -9.76 21.84
CA ILE A 80 -4.81 -10.54 22.37
C ILE A 80 -5.85 -9.59 22.97
N ALA A 81 -7.09 -9.69 22.47
CA ALA A 81 -8.27 -9.02 23.02
C ALA A 81 -9.04 -9.98 23.94
N GLU A 82 -8.74 -9.92 25.25
CA GLU A 82 -9.32 -10.83 26.25
C GLU A 82 -10.57 -10.26 26.93
N THR A 83 -10.59 -8.94 27.14
CA THR A 83 -11.71 -8.28 27.83
C THR A 83 -12.80 -7.85 26.83
N PRO A 84 -14.08 -7.77 27.24
CA PRO A 84 -15.14 -7.29 26.37
C PRO A 84 -14.85 -5.91 25.75
N ALA A 85 -14.21 -5.01 26.51
CA ALA A 85 -13.83 -3.69 26.00
C ALA A 85 -12.74 -3.75 24.92
N GLN A 86 -11.75 -4.63 25.06
CA GLN A 86 -10.75 -4.86 24.02
C GLN A 86 -11.36 -5.52 22.78
N GLN A 87 -12.30 -6.44 22.97
CA GLN A 87 -13.01 -7.15 21.90
C GLN A 87 -13.96 -6.21 21.13
N GLU A 88 -14.65 -5.30 21.80
CA GLU A 88 -15.49 -4.30 21.13
C GLU A 88 -14.64 -3.27 20.36
N LEU A 89 -13.49 -2.87 20.93
CA LEU A 89 -12.61 -1.90 20.30
C LEU A 89 -11.89 -2.47 19.07
N GLY A 90 -11.35 -3.69 19.17
CA GLY A 90 -10.61 -4.33 18.09
C GLY A 90 -9.46 -3.44 17.54
N LEU A 91 -9.41 -3.31 16.22
CA LEU A 91 -8.49 -2.43 15.50
C LEU A 91 -9.03 -1.00 15.25
N SER A 92 -10.18 -0.65 15.81
CA SER A 92 -10.83 0.66 15.60
C SER A 92 -9.94 1.83 16.01
N ASN A 93 -10.11 2.97 15.33
CA ASN A 93 -9.38 4.22 15.55
C ASN A 93 -7.86 4.14 15.36
N ARG A 94 -7.33 3.02 14.84
CA ARG A 94 -5.92 2.90 14.47
C ARG A 94 -5.72 3.46 13.04
N PRO A 95 -4.64 4.22 12.78
CA PRO A 95 -4.33 4.68 11.44
C PRO A 95 -3.73 3.58 10.54
N CYS A 96 -3.19 2.52 11.15
CA CYS A 96 -2.55 1.39 10.48
C CYS A 96 -2.41 0.20 11.46
N PHE A 97 -1.98 -0.95 10.94
CA PHE A 97 -1.60 -2.13 11.72
C PHE A 97 -0.27 -2.72 11.17
N PRO A 98 0.65 -3.25 12.01
CA PRO A 98 1.93 -3.81 11.53
C PRO A 98 1.72 -4.88 10.46
N ALA A 99 2.61 -4.93 9.47
CA ALA A 99 2.47 -5.83 8.31
C ALA A 99 2.30 -7.30 8.71
N ASN A 100 3.04 -7.73 9.73
CA ASN A 100 2.99 -9.05 10.36
C ASN A 100 2.19 -9.05 11.67
N GLY A 101 1.34 -8.06 11.91
CA GLY A 101 0.47 -8.01 13.09
C GLY A 101 -0.73 -8.93 12.92
N ALA A 102 -1.18 -9.52 14.02
CA ALA A 102 -2.48 -10.20 14.12
C ALA A 102 -3.18 -9.79 15.42
N LEU A 103 -4.49 -9.59 15.38
CA LEU A 103 -5.29 -9.41 16.59
C LEU A 103 -6.14 -10.67 16.81
N LEU A 104 -5.92 -11.34 17.94
CA LEU A 104 -6.64 -12.54 18.37
C LEU A 104 -7.72 -12.16 19.39
N PHE A 105 -8.97 -12.42 19.04
CA PHE A 105 -10.09 -12.41 19.95
C PHE A 105 -10.26 -13.82 20.52
N ALA A 106 -10.14 -13.96 21.85
CA ALA A 106 -10.31 -15.23 22.54
C ALA A 106 -11.58 -15.19 23.40
N PHE A 107 -12.60 -15.94 22.99
CA PHE A 107 -13.89 -15.96 23.69
C PHE A 107 -13.97 -17.12 24.68
N GLN A 108 -14.87 -17.01 25.66
CA GLN A 108 -15.05 -18.04 26.69
C GLN A 108 -15.92 -19.22 26.21
N THR A 109 -16.73 -19.02 25.17
CA THR A 109 -17.74 -19.99 24.70
C THR A 109 -17.73 -20.07 23.17
N ASP A 110 -18.28 -21.15 22.61
CA ASP A 110 -18.50 -21.25 21.16
C ASP A 110 -19.80 -20.54 20.77
N ASP A 111 -19.71 -19.49 19.95
CA ASP A 111 -20.88 -18.73 19.51
C ASP A 111 -20.68 -18.05 18.14
N MET A 112 -21.72 -17.36 17.67
CA MET A 112 -21.73 -16.58 16.43
C MET A 112 -21.21 -15.16 16.72
N TYR A 113 -19.89 -15.01 16.70
CA TYR A 113 -19.24 -13.73 16.94
C TYR A 113 -19.27 -12.86 15.68
N GLY A 114 -19.92 -11.70 15.78
CA GLY A 114 -20.01 -10.72 14.70
C GLY A 114 -18.83 -9.75 14.71
N ILE A 115 -18.31 -9.44 13.52
CA ILE A 115 -17.25 -8.43 13.31
C ILE A 115 -17.80 -7.30 12.46
N TRP A 116 -17.41 -6.08 12.78
CA TRP A 116 -17.80 -4.86 12.07
C TRP A 116 -16.58 -4.00 11.77
N MET A 117 -16.76 -2.99 10.92
CA MET A 117 -15.68 -2.08 10.51
C MET A 117 -15.84 -0.67 11.08
N LYS A 118 -16.49 -0.54 12.24
CA LYS A 118 -16.77 0.75 12.87
C LYS A 118 -15.46 1.50 13.18
N ASN A 119 -15.32 2.73 12.68
CA ASN A 119 -14.13 3.57 12.89
C ASN A 119 -12.79 2.93 12.44
N MET A 120 -12.83 2.05 11.44
CA MET A 120 -11.63 1.48 10.83
C MET A 120 -11.03 2.41 9.78
N SER A 121 -9.71 2.43 9.64
CA SER A 121 -8.99 3.25 8.65
C SER A 121 -8.36 2.44 7.51
N PHE A 122 -8.37 1.11 7.60
CA PHE A 122 -7.74 0.20 6.66
C PHE A 122 -8.56 -1.09 6.53
N ASN A 123 -8.30 -1.84 5.46
CA ASN A 123 -8.98 -3.09 5.19
C ASN A 123 -8.30 -4.23 5.96
N ILE A 124 -9.11 -5.22 6.36
CA ILE A 124 -8.63 -6.38 7.09
C ILE A 124 -9.12 -7.68 6.45
N ASP A 125 -8.38 -8.75 6.68
CA ASP A 125 -8.93 -10.10 6.55
C ASP A 125 -9.32 -10.61 7.95
N VAL A 126 -10.35 -11.45 8.00
CA VAL A 126 -10.87 -12.01 9.24
C VAL A 126 -11.02 -13.52 9.13
N ILE A 127 -10.51 -14.25 10.13
CA ILE A 127 -10.61 -15.70 10.22
C ILE A 127 -11.34 -16.07 11.51
N TRP A 128 -12.44 -16.81 11.39
CA TRP A 128 -13.11 -17.43 12.54
C TRP A 128 -12.62 -18.86 12.70
N LEU A 129 -12.28 -19.22 13.94
CA LEU A 129 -11.78 -20.55 14.31
C LEU A 129 -12.69 -21.23 15.33
N ASP A 130 -12.89 -22.54 15.22
CA ASP A 130 -13.57 -23.34 16.24
C ASP A 130 -12.73 -23.49 17.53
N SER A 131 -13.28 -24.19 18.54
CA SER A 131 -12.57 -24.48 19.79
C SER A 131 -11.34 -25.38 19.64
N ASN A 132 -11.20 -26.07 18.50
CA ASN A 132 -10.00 -26.81 18.14
C ASN A 132 -8.98 -25.95 17.37
N LYS A 133 -9.21 -24.64 17.22
CA LYS A 133 -8.38 -23.70 16.45
C LYS A 133 -8.34 -24.01 14.94
N LYS A 134 -9.39 -24.63 14.42
CA LYS A 134 -9.57 -24.93 12.99
C LYS A 134 -10.38 -23.82 12.33
N ALA A 135 -9.94 -23.34 11.15
CA ALA A 135 -10.68 -22.33 10.39
C ALA A 135 -12.04 -22.82 9.93
N VAL A 136 -13.11 -22.15 10.38
CA VAL A 136 -14.50 -22.44 10.01
C VAL A 136 -15.10 -21.40 9.07
N HIS A 137 -14.53 -20.19 9.04
CA HIS A 137 -14.93 -19.14 8.11
C HIS A 137 -13.82 -18.14 7.91
N ILE A 138 -13.76 -17.57 6.71
CA ILE A 138 -12.77 -16.55 6.33
C ILE A 138 -13.51 -15.49 5.53
N GLU A 139 -13.33 -14.23 5.91
CA GLU A 139 -13.75 -13.08 5.12
C GLU A 139 -12.50 -12.31 4.68
N HIS A 140 -12.43 -12.01 3.39
CA HIS A 140 -11.28 -11.33 2.80
C HIS A 140 -11.60 -9.85 2.58
N ASN A 141 -10.62 -8.99 2.82
CA ASN A 141 -10.67 -7.59 2.43
C ASN A 141 -11.95 -6.86 2.91
N MET A 142 -12.34 -7.08 4.17
CA MET A 142 -13.39 -6.29 4.82
C MET A 142 -12.98 -4.82 4.82
N GLN A 143 -13.87 -3.95 4.32
CA GLN A 143 -13.57 -2.53 4.07
C GLN A 143 -14.21 -1.64 5.14
N PRO A 144 -13.58 -0.51 5.54
CA PRO A 144 -14.22 0.50 6.38
C PRO A 144 -15.60 0.96 5.89
N SER A 145 -15.78 1.03 4.58
CA SER A 145 -17.04 1.38 3.91
C SER A 145 -18.18 0.38 4.14
N SER A 146 -17.89 -0.82 4.64
CA SER A 146 -18.91 -1.84 4.92
C SER A 146 -19.74 -1.54 6.17
N TYR A 147 -19.27 -0.68 7.09
CA TYR A 147 -20.05 -0.28 8.25
C TYR A 147 -21.34 0.46 7.82
N PRO A 148 -22.53 0.15 8.38
CA PRO A 148 -22.78 -0.57 9.63
C PRO A 148 -23.04 -2.08 9.51
N ASN A 149 -22.67 -2.72 8.39
CA ASN A 149 -22.82 -4.16 8.26
C ASN A 149 -22.02 -4.92 9.32
N VAL A 150 -22.58 -6.05 9.77
CA VAL A 150 -21.93 -6.98 10.69
C VAL A 150 -21.77 -8.32 9.98
N PHE A 151 -20.54 -8.81 9.95
CA PHE A 151 -20.15 -10.07 9.32
C PHE A 151 -20.12 -11.16 10.38
N TYR A 152 -20.70 -12.31 10.06
CA TYR A 152 -20.75 -13.46 10.95
C TYR A 152 -20.17 -14.68 10.23
N SER A 153 -19.54 -15.57 10.99
CA SER A 153 -19.15 -16.88 10.50
C SER A 153 -20.37 -17.73 10.11
N GLN A 154 -20.16 -18.76 9.29
CA GLN A 154 -21.20 -19.74 8.96
C GLN A 154 -21.35 -20.84 10.03
N ALA A 155 -20.42 -20.91 10.98
CA ALA A 155 -20.42 -21.85 12.09
C ALA A 155 -19.94 -21.16 13.36
N LYS A 156 -20.24 -21.74 14.53
CA LYS A 156 -19.77 -21.21 15.81
C LYS A 156 -18.26 -21.17 15.87
N ALA A 157 -17.73 -20.10 16.45
CA ALA A 157 -16.30 -19.88 16.64
C ALA A 157 -15.97 -19.75 18.12
N ARG A 158 -14.75 -20.10 18.51
CA ARG A 158 -14.14 -19.79 19.81
C ARG A 158 -13.15 -18.64 19.72
N TYR A 159 -12.57 -18.46 18.54
CA TYR A 159 -11.54 -17.46 18.28
C TYR A 159 -11.82 -16.72 16.98
N VAL A 160 -11.40 -15.46 16.93
CA VAL A 160 -11.34 -14.68 15.69
C VAL A 160 -9.96 -14.08 15.56
N ILE A 161 -9.41 -14.07 14.34
CA ILE A 161 -8.14 -13.43 14.02
C ILE A 161 -8.40 -12.33 12.99
N GLU A 162 -7.97 -11.11 13.28
CA GLU A 162 -7.91 -10.00 12.32
C GLU A 162 -6.47 -9.78 11.85
N LEU A 163 -6.31 -9.57 10.55
CA LEU A 163 -5.02 -9.35 9.88
C LEU A 163 -5.16 -8.19 8.90
N ASN A 164 -4.04 -7.59 8.47
CA ASN A 164 -4.08 -6.71 7.30
C ASN A 164 -4.65 -7.46 6.08
N ALA A 165 -5.41 -6.77 5.23
CA ALA A 165 -5.99 -7.37 4.04
C ALA A 165 -4.93 -8.02 3.13
N GLY A 166 -5.25 -9.19 2.57
CA GLY A 166 -4.36 -10.00 1.74
C GLY A 166 -3.35 -10.86 2.52
N GLN A 167 -3.34 -10.79 3.86
CA GLN A 167 -2.45 -11.64 4.66
C GLN A 167 -2.97 -13.06 4.79
N VAL A 168 -4.28 -13.31 4.66
CA VAL A 168 -4.81 -14.67 4.73
C VAL A 168 -4.20 -15.56 3.65
N ASP A 169 -3.95 -15.05 2.45
CA ASP A 169 -3.36 -15.84 1.36
C ASP A 169 -1.93 -16.28 1.68
N ASN A 170 -1.17 -15.45 2.41
CA ASN A 170 0.18 -15.77 2.88
C ASN A 170 0.17 -16.85 3.98
N ILE A 171 -0.90 -16.90 4.77
CA ILE A 171 -1.09 -17.85 5.86
C ILE A 171 -1.65 -19.16 5.32
N LEU A 172 -2.71 -19.14 4.52
CA LEU A 172 -3.58 -20.30 4.34
C LEU A 172 -3.41 -21.06 3.03
N GLY A 173 -2.71 -20.55 2.02
CA GLY A 173 -2.67 -21.25 0.72
C GLY A 173 -4.08 -21.67 0.26
N ALA A 174 -5.06 -20.77 0.43
CA ALA A 174 -6.44 -20.86 -0.04
C ALA A 174 -7.39 -21.94 0.53
N GLN A 175 -7.31 -22.40 1.80
CA GLN A 175 -8.29 -23.40 2.30
C GLN A 175 -8.81 -23.24 3.73
N LEU A 176 -10.14 -23.42 3.87
CA LEU A 176 -10.83 -23.80 5.12
C LEU A 176 -10.17 -25.06 5.69
N ASP A 177 -10.37 -25.32 6.99
CA ASP A 177 -9.81 -26.47 7.72
C ASP A 177 -8.35 -26.40 8.15
N THR A 178 -7.69 -25.27 7.92
CA THR A 178 -6.33 -25.06 8.42
C THR A 178 -6.31 -25.02 9.95
N GLN A 179 -5.38 -25.78 10.52
CA GLN A 179 -5.12 -25.85 11.96
C GLN A 179 -4.13 -24.77 12.37
N PHE A 180 -4.52 -23.94 13.33
CA PHE A 180 -3.62 -22.97 13.94
C PHE A 180 -3.05 -23.50 15.26
N ASN A 181 -1.78 -23.18 15.51
CA ASN A 181 -1.07 -23.54 16.74
C ASN A 181 -0.55 -22.28 17.41
N TRP A 182 -0.73 -22.21 18.73
CA TRP A 182 -0.20 -21.17 19.61
C TRP A 182 -0.23 -21.63 21.06
#